data_AF-A0A349YKB9-F1
#
_entry.id   AF-A0A349YKB9-F1
#
_cell.length_a   1.000
_cell.length_b   1.000
_cell.length_c   1.000
_cell.angle_alpha   90.00
_cell.angle_beta   90.00
_cell.angle_gamma   90.00
#
_symmetry.space_group_name_H-M   'P 1'
#
loop_
_entity.id
_entity.type
_entity.pdbx_description
1 polymer ?
#
loop_
_entity_poly.entity_id
_entity_poly.type
_entity_poly.pdbx_seq_one_letter_code
_entity_poly.pdbx_strand_id
1 'polypeptide(L)'
;MKPSVAPSVAPSVAPSVAPSAEPSVAPVSGVTCKYKVVSDWGSSFQGEIVVTNNSGKTLNGWTLTCDYNCQITSLWNALFVGQTGTKVTVKNPSWDANLADGQSVTISFIASGTDKSAPTNMIVK
;
A
#
# COMPACT_ATOMS: atom_id res chain seq x y z
N MET A 1 -69.26 -22.75 3.12
CA MET A 1 -69.16 -21.30 3.39
C MET A 1 -67.71 -20.97 3.74
N LYS A 2 -67.06 -20.07 3.00
CA LYS A 2 -65.68 -19.60 3.22
C LYS A 2 -65.72 -18.11 3.60
N PRO A 3 -65.06 -17.71 4.69
CA PRO A 3 -64.24 -16.49 4.76
C PRO A 3 -62.87 -16.78 5.42
N SER A 4 -61.70 -16.43 4.87
CA SER A 4 -61.04 -15.11 4.72
C SER A 4 -60.22 -14.65 5.94
N VAL A 5 -58.88 -14.79 5.88
CA VAL A 5 -57.86 -13.79 6.29
C VAL A 5 -56.55 -14.05 5.49
N ALA A 6 -55.88 -13.01 5.01
CA ALA A 6 -54.50 -12.95 4.50
C ALA A 6 -53.81 -11.72 5.11
N PRO A 7 -52.50 -11.43 4.99
CA PRO A 7 -51.25 -12.24 4.95
C PRO A 7 -50.26 -11.81 6.08
N SER A 8 -48.96 -12.14 5.96
CA SER A 8 -47.78 -11.46 6.55
C SER A 8 -47.05 -12.08 7.77
N VAL A 9 -45.86 -12.63 7.54
CA VAL A 9 -44.67 -12.39 8.37
C VAL A 9 -43.48 -12.18 7.42
N ALA A 10 -42.87 -11.01 7.53
CA ALA A 10 -41.81 -10.49 6.66
C ALA A 10 -40.48 -11.26 6.78
N PRO A 11 -39.61 -11.23 5.75
CA PRO A 11 -38.23 -11.66 5.88
C PRO A 11 -37.46 -10.73 6.83
N SER A 12 -36.72 -11.33 7.77
CA SER A 12 -35.76 -10.63 8.64
C SER A 12 -34.62 -10.08 7.81
N VAL A 13 -34.54 -8.75 7.64
CA VAL A 13 -33.41 -8.08 7.01
C VAL A 13 -32.25 -8.08 8.01
N ALA A 14 -31.26 -8.95 7.80
CA ALA A 14 -29.98 -8.83 8.47
C ALA A 14 -29.32 -7.50 8.07
N PRO A 15 -28.71 -6.74 8.99
CA PRO A 15 -27.93 -5.56 8.61
C PRO A 15 -26.73 -6.01 7.79
N SER A 16 -26.76 -5.69 6.48
CA SER A 16 -25.58 -5.77 5.62
C SER A 16 -24.60 -4.69 6.11
N VAL A 17 -23.49 -5.12 6.72
CA VAL A 17 -22.33 -4.24 6.89
C VAL A 17 -21.85 -3.93 5.48
N ALA A 18 -22.28 -2.80 4.94
CA ALA A 18 -21.76 -2.28 3.68
C ALA A 18 -20.23 -2.17 3.85
N PRO A 19 -19.42 -2.74 2.95
CA PRO A 19 -17.99 -2.45 2.96
C PRO A 19 -17.83 -0.95 2.81
N SER A 20 -17.21 -0.33 3.81
CA SER A 20 -16.76 1.06 3.75
C SER A 20 -15.89 1.17 2.50
N ALA A 21 -16.38 1.87 1.48
CA ALA A 21 -15.59 2.14 0.29
C ALA A 21 -14.42 3.02 0.73
N GLU A 22 -13.25 2.42 0.95
CA GLU A 22 -12.04 3.18 1.19
C GLU A 22 -11.85 4.15 0.02
N PRO A 23 -11.59 5.44 0.27
CA PRO A 23 -11.34 6.39 -0.80
C PRO A 23 -10.16 5.90 -1.65
N SER A 24 -10.45 5.46 -2.88
CA SER A 24 -9.42 5.08 -3.85
C SER A 24 -8.77 6.37 -4.37
N VAL A 25 -7.72 6.81 -3.69
CA VAL A 25 -6.89 7.94 -4.16
C VAL A 25 -6.26 7.53 -5.50
N ALA A 26 -6.35 8.40 -6.49
CA ALA A 26 -5.76 8.19 -7.81
C ALA A 26 -4.22 8.27 -7.72
N PRO A 27 -3.48 7.56 -8.59
CA PRO A 27 -2.02 7.65 -8.61
C PRO A 27 -1.56 9.09 -8.84
N VAL A 28 -0.58 9.55 -8.06
CA VAL A 28 0.03 10.87 -8.24
C VAL A 28 1.09 10.82 -9.33
N SER A 29 0.86 11.55 -10.42
CA SER A 29 1.82 11.68 -11.51
C SER A 29 3.00 12.55 -11.07
N GLY A 30 4.21 12.25 -11.57
CA GLY A 30 5.43 12.99 -11.24
C GLY A 30 6.20 12.48 -10.01
N VAL A 31 5.73 11.42 -9.35
CA VAL A 31 6.52 10.75 -8.29
C VAL A 31 7.39 9.66 -8.92
N THR A 32 8.69 9.67 -8.59
CA THR A 32 9.67 8.70 -9.09
C THR A 32 10.15 7.82 -7.94
N CYS A 33 10.35 6.53 -8.21
CA CYS A 33 10.90 5.59 -7.22
C CYS A 33 12.21 5.00 -7.76
N LYS A 34 13.26 4.97 -6.95
CA LYS A 34 14.55 4.35 -7.29
C LYS A 34 14.90 3.28 -6.27
N TYR A 35 15.17 2.08 -6.75
CA TYR A 35 15.53 0.93 -5.91
C TYR A 35 17.03 0.63 -5.98
N LYS A 36 17.60 0.20 -4.86
CA LYS A 36 18.94 -0.41 -4.79
C LYS A 36 19.01 -1.43 -3.66
N VAL A 37 19.91 -2.40 -3.79
CA VAL A 37 20.31 -3.29 -2.69
C VAL A 37 21.54 -2.68 -2.01
N VAL A 38 21.52 -2.57 -0.68
CA VAL A 38 22.62 -1.98 0.10
C VAL A 38 23.44 -3.00 0.86
N SER A 39 22.86 -4.15 1.22
CA SER A 39 23.59 -5.28 1.81
C SER A 39 22.90 -6.57 1.40
N ASP A 40 23.68 -7.62 1.14
CA ASP A 40 23.20 -8.96 0.81
C ASP A 40 23.83 -10.00 1.72
N TRP A 41 23.02 -10.94 2.20
CA TRP A 41 23.45 -12.07 3.02
C TRP A 41 22.99 -13.41 2.40
N GLY A 42 22.84 -13.46 1.07
CA GLY A 42 22.37 -14.62 0.32
C GLY A 42 20.85 -14.80 0.38
N SER A 43 20.36 -15.39 1.47
CA SER A 43 18.93 -15.71 1.66
C SER A 43 18.07 -14.53 2.12
N SER A 44 18.71 -13.44 2.53
CA SER A 44 18.08 -12.18 2.92
C SER A 44 18.96 -11.02 2.50
N PHE A 45 18.37 -9.84 2.35
CA PHE A 45 19.10 -8.64 1.97
C PHE A 45 18.39 -7.38 2.46
N GLN A 46 19.15 -6.28 2.51
CA GLN A 46 18.63 -4.95 2.75
C GLN A 46 18.45 -4.21 1.43
N GLY A 47 17.23 -3.78 1.16
CA GLY A 47 16.87 -2.93 0.03
C GLY A 47 16.55 -1.50 0.48
N GLU A 48 16.71 -0.56 -0.44
CA GLU A 48 16.28 0.82 -0.29
C GLU A 48 15.46 1.26 -1.49
N ILE A 49 14.38 1.99 -1.25
CA ILE A 49 13.56 2.68 -2.24
C ILE A 49 13.55 4.16 -1.90
N VAL A 50 14.13 4.97 -2.79
CA VAL A 50 14.06 6.43 -2.71
C VAL A 50 12.83 6.88 -3.49
N VAL A 51 11.86 7.44 -2.80
CA VAL A 51 10.66 8.04 -3.40
C VAL A 51 10.89 9.55 -3.49
N THR A 52 10.90 10.09 -4.71
CA THR A 52 11.08 11.52 -4.98
C THR A 52 9.79 12.09 -5.55
N ASN A 53 9.25 13.13 -4.91
CA ASN A 53 8.08 13.82 -5.40
C ASN A 53 8.48 14.95 -6.35
N ASN A 54 8.10 14.83 -7.63
CA ASN A 54 8.23 15.90 -8.63
C ASN A 54 6.86 16.22 -9.27
N SER A 55 5.78 16.08 -8.48
CA SER A 55 4.41 16.30 -8.95
C SER A 55 4.02 17.79 -9.03
N GLY A 56 4.86 18.70 -8.53
CA GLY A 56 4.54 20.13 -8.40
C GLY A 56 3.60 20.45 -7.24
N LYS A 57 3.31 19.48 -6.36
CA LYS A 57 2.44 19.63 -5.18
C LYS A 57 3.00 18.88 -3.99
N THR A 58 2.68 19.30 -2.77
CA THR A 58 2.98 18.52 -1.56
C THR A 58 2.01 17.36 -1.40
N LEU A 59 2.54 16.16 -1.19
CA LEU A 59 1.76 14.98 -0.80
C LEU A 59 1.59 14.99 0.73
N ASN A 60 0.34 14.92 1.21
CA ASN A 60 0.02 14.89 2.64
C ASN A 60 -0.59 13.53 2.98
N GLY A 61 0.27 12.59 3.37
CA GLY A 61 -0.08 11.20 3.58
C GLY A 61 -0.05 10.42 2.26
N TRP A 62 1.10 9.80 1.97
CA TRP A 62 1.32 9.06 0.73
C TRP A 62 1.32 7.56 0.98
N THR A 63 0.88 6.80 -0.03
CA THR A 63 0.92 5.33 -0.05
C THR A 63 1.63 4.85 -1.30
N LEU A 64 2.70 4.08 -1.13
CA LEU A 64 3.39 3.35 -2.18
C LEU A 64 2.82 1.93 -2.28
N THR A 65 2.41 1.56 -3.49
CA THR A 65 2.03 0.19 -3.84
C THR A 65 2.98 -0.31 -4.91
N CYS A 66 3.47 -1.55 -4.81
CA CYS A 66 4.32 -2.15 -5.83
C CYS A 66 4.16 -3.67 -5.89
N ASP A 67 4.60 -4.27 -6.99
CA ASP A 67 4.67 -5.72 -7.17
C ASP A 67 6.12 -6.19 -6.94
N TYR A 68 6.32 -7.02 -5.92
CA TYR A 68 7.61 -7.48 -5.43
C TYR A 68 7.63 -8.99 -5.17
N ASN A 69 8.67 -9.68 -5.66
CA ASN A 69 8.75 -11.14 -5.61
C ASN A 69 9.30 -11.67 -4.27
N CYS A 70 10.01 -10.84 -3.51
CA CYS A 70 10.54 -11.21 -2.21
C CYS A 70 9.59 -10.80 -1.08
N GLN A 71 9.71 -11.47 0.08
CA GLN A 71 8.90 -11.14 1.25
C GLN A 71 9.62 -10.10 2.10
N ILE A 72 8.95 -8.99 2.41
CA ILE A 72 9.48 -7.97 3.32
C ILE A 72 9.30 -8.47 4.76
N THR A 73 10.40 -8.56 5.51
CA THR A 73 10.40 -9.03 6.91
C THR A 73 10.54 -7.89 7.92
N SER A 74 11.13 -6.77 7.53
CA SER A 74 11.26 -5.57 8.35
C SER A 74 11.36 -4.34 7.47
N LEU A 75 10.84 -3.21 7.92
CA LEU A 75 10.85 -1.96 7.16
C LEU A 75 10.96 -0.77 8.12
N TRP A 76 11.69 0.26 7.72
CA TRP A 76 11.86 1.52 8.45
C TRP A 76 11.78 2.72 7.52
N ASN A 77 11.63 3.91 8.13
CA ASN A 77 11.34 5.19 7.46
C ASN A 77 10.03 5.21 6.62
N ALA A 78 9.20 4.19 6.82
CA ALA A 78 7.82 4.12 6.34
C ALA A 78 7.07 3.11 7.22
N LEU A 79 5.77 2.95 7.00
CA LEU A 79 4.95 1.97 7.70
C LEU A 79 4.53 0.88 6.73
N PHE A 80 4.91 -0.36 7.04
CA PHE A 80 4.48 -1.53 6.27
C PHE A 80 2.99 -1.81 6.55
N VAL A 81 2.15 -1.72 5.50
CA VAL A 81 0.72 -2.00 5.61
C VAL A 81 0.47 -3.49 5.42
N GLY A 82 1.17 -4.10 4.47
CA GLY A 82 1.11 -5.53 4.25
C GLY A 82 1.64 -5.95 2.90
N GLN A 83 1.71 -7.26 2.70
CA GLN A 83 2.04 -7.89 1.43
C GLN A 83 1.07 -9.05 1.15
N THR A 84 0.39 -9.00 0.01
CA THR A 84 -0.56 -10.01 -0.44
C THR A 84 -0.06 -10.59 -1.76
N GLY A 85 0.47 -11.81 -1.72
CA GLY A 85 1.20 -12.38 -2.85
C GLY A 85 2.42 -11.52 -3.19
N THR A 86 2.49 -11.01 -4.41
CA THR A 86 3.54 -10.07 -4.83
C THR A 86 3.19 -8.61 -4.51
N LYS A 87 1.94 -8.27 -4.18
CA LYS A 87 1.56 -6.87 -3.96
C LYS A 87 1.99 -6.41 -2.58
N VAL A 88 2.84 -5.40 -2.53
CA VAL A 88 3.32 -4.74 -1.31
C VAL A 88 2.68 -3.36 -1.19
N THR A 89 2.20 -3.04 0.01
CA THR A 89 1.65 -1.72 0.35
C THR A 89 2.43 -1.12 1.52
N VAL A 90 2.92 0.10 1.34
CA VAL A 90 3.70 0.86 2.31
C VAL A 90 3.15 2.28 2.37
N LYS A 91 3.00 2.85 3.56
CA LYS A 91 2.57 4.25 3.74
C LYS A 91 3.67 5.09 4.38
N ASN A 92 3.51 6.41 4.31
CA ASN A 92 4.39 7.35 4.99
C ASN A 92 4.64 7.01 6.47
N PRO A 93 5.80 7.39 7.04
CA PRO A 93 6.04 7.23 8.45
C PRO A 93 5.04 8.05 9.28
N SER A 94 4.74 7.60 10.51
CA SER A 94 3.78 8.29 11.39
C SER A 94 4.25 9.66 11.84
N TRP A 95 5.56 9.92 11.80
CA TRP A 95 6.18 11.17 12.25
C TRP A 95 6.35 12.20 11.12
N ASP A 96 6.23 11.80 9.86
CA ASP A 96 6.29 12.71 8.71
C ASP A 96 5.44 12.18 7.56
N ALA A 97 4.30 12.83 7.36
CA ALA A 97 3.38 12.51 6.27
C ALA A 97 3.60 13.39 5.04
N ASN A 98 4.47 14.39 5.12
CA ASN A 98 4.54 15.48 4.18
C ASN A 98 5.72 15.27 3.24
N LEU A 99 5.43 14.98 1.97
CA LEU A 99 6.45 14.93 0.93
C LEU A 99 6.23 16.11 -0.01
N ALA A 100 6.92 17.23 0.24
CA ALA A 100 6.85 18.42 -0.61
C ALA A 100 7.42 18.18 -2.01
N ASP A 101 7.12 19.06 -2.95
CA ASP A 101 7.73 19.00 -4.28
C ASP A 101 9.27 19.14 -4.19
N GLY A 102 9.98 18.33 -4.97
CA GLY A 102 11.44 18.18 -4.93
C GLY A 102 11.99 17.41 -3.73
N GLN A 103 11.17 17.04 -2.75
CA GLN A 103 11.62 16.26 -1.59
C GLN A 103 11.71 14.76 -1.92
N SER A 104 12.55 14.07 -1.16
CA SER A 104 12.71 12.62 -1.25
C SER A 104 12.67 11.97 0.13
N VAL A 105 12.09 10.79 0.20
CA VAL A 105 12.11 9.91 1.36
C VAL A 105 12.78 8.60 0.98
N THR A 106 13.67 8.11 1.85
CA THR A 106 14.34 6.82 1.66
C THR A 106 13.69 5.79 2.56
N ILE A 107 12.95 4.88 1.94
CA ILE A 107 12.38 3.70 2.57
C ILE A 107 13.44 2.61 2.54
N SER A 108 13.68 1.98 3.69
CA SER A 108 14.69 0.92 3.81
C SER A 108 14.03 -0.30 4.42
N PHE A 109 14.37 -1.49 3.94
CA PHE A 109 13.71 -2.73 4.35
C PHE A 109 14.65 -3.93 4.29
N ILE A 110 14.35 -4.96 5.08
CA ILE A 110 14.88 -6.31 4.93
C ILE A 110 13.87 -7.15 4.17
N ALA A 111 14.35 -7.85 3.14
CA ALA A 111 13.58 -8.86 2.43
C ALA A 111 14.25 -10.23 2.52
N SER A 112 13.44 -11.27 2.70
CA SER A 112 13.87 -12.65 2.56
C SER A 112 13.64 -13.13 1.12
N GLY A 113 14.66 -13.73 0.53
CA GLY A 113 14.66 -14.21 -0.85
C GLY A 113 15.98 -13.96 -1.57
N THR A 114 16.18 -14.71 -2.65
CA THR A 114 17.37 -14.58 -3.50
C THR A 114 17.20 -13.58 -4.64
N ASP A 115 15.96 -13.30 -5.06
CA ASP A 115 15.65 -12.32 -6.11
C ASP A 115 15.96 -10.89 -5.64
N LYS A 116 16.87 -10.22 -6.35
CA LYS A 116 17.33 -8.86 -6.05
C LYS A 116 16.79 -7.82 -7.01
N SER A 117 15.86 -8.21 -7.87
CA SER A 117 15.26 -7.33 -8.87
C SER A 117 14.48 -6.21 -8.19
N ALA A 118 14.41 -5.06 -8.85
CA ALA A 118 13.60 -3.96 -8.36
C ALA A 118 12.11 -4.35 -8.35
N PRO A 119 11.32 -3.84 -7.37
CA PRO A 119 9.87 -3.92 -7.46
C PRO A 119 9.36 -3.29 -8.75
N THR A 120 8.33 -3.89 -9.32
CA THR A 120 7.66 -3.38 -10.54
C THR A 120 6.37 -2.67 -10.16
N ASN A 121 5.79 -1.93 -11.12
CA ASN A 121 4.49 -1.28 -10.93
C ASN A 121 4.42 -0.39 -9.67
N MET A 122 5.51 0.34 -9.39
CA MET A 122 5.60 1.25 -8.26
C MET A 122 4.69 2.46 -8.48
N ILE A 123 3.63 2.54 -7.70
CA ILE A 123 2.60 3.57 -7.77
C ILE A 123 2.52 4.27 -6.42
N VAL A 124 2.68 5.59 -6.40
CA VAL A 124 2.42 6.43 -5.24
C VAL A 124 1.06 7.11 -5.40
N LYS A 125 0.32 7.21 -4.31
CA LYS A 125 -0.98 7.87 -4.18
C LYS A 125 -0.96 8.83 -3.01
#